data_AF-A0A1S3JPV7-F1
#
_entry.id   AF-A0A1S3JPV7-F1
#
_cell.length_a   1.000
_cell.length_b   1.000
_cell.length_c   1.000
_cell.angle_alpha   90.00
_cell.angle_beta   90.00
_cell.angle_gamma   90.00
#
_symmetry.space_group_name_H-M   'P 1'
#
loop_
_entity.id
_entity.type
_entity.pdbx_description
1 polymer ?
#
loop_
_entity_poly.entity_id
_entity_poly.type
_entity_poly.pdbx_seq_one_letter_code
_entity_poly.pdbx_strand_id
1 'polypeptide(L)'
;MFLRRNSSDQHAFSNSDIMGPSPLNQKIECSWSTFLKRVLIRWQEELMGLHRDGWYDRHSCIDKWCMVFVYLPLIQHDIGAFQLWWNNHKIRHQRQVWLPIGAAPNDIYAFPHLYGGHQCGFTVSDRDLAEVAREKTLNYEQSARVPQDFYNEATNFTATNHLTLEISTAEECYIQLRRHFMLERSALQSSIYV
;
A
#
# COMPACT_ATOMS: atom_id res chain seq x y z
N MET A 1 -16.80 9.16 0.20
CA MET A 1 -15.63 9.65 0.95
C MET A 1 -15.09 10.80 0.15
N PHE A 2 -15.21 12.02 0.68
CA PHE A 2 -14.95 13.20 -0.11
C PHE A 2 -14.06 14.12 0.73
N LEU A 3 -12.75 14.00 0.51
CA LEU A 3 -11.72 14.78 1.21
C LEU A 3 -11.93 16.30 1.06
N ARG A 4 -12.74 16.75 0.08
CA ARG A 4 -13.07 18.16 -0.18
C ARG A 4 -14.45 18.60 0.38
N ARG A 5 -15.25 17.71 0.99
CA ARG A 5 -16.65 18.05 1.37
C ARG A 5 -16.76 19.26 2.31
N ASN A 6 -15.74 19.48 3.15
CA ASN A 6 -15.68 20.54 4.14
C ASN A 6 -15.01 21.83 3.61
N SER A 7 -14.69 21.91 2.31
CA SER A 7 -14.11 23.12 1.70
C SER A 7 -15.13 24.27 1.69
N SER A 8 -14.65 25.50 1.48
CA SER A 8 -15.48 26.71 1.37
C SER A 8 -15.71 27.16 -0.08
N ASP A 9 -15.30 26.36 -1.06
CA ASP A 9 -15.44 26.66 -2.49
C ASP A 9 -16.71 26.07 -3.12
N GLN A 10 -16.96 26.43 -4.38
CA GLN A 10 -18.11 25.94 -5.16
C GLN A 10 -18.13 24.42 -5.41
N HIS A 11 -17.03 23.72 -5.11
CA HIS A 11 -16.87 22.27 -5.28
C HIS A 11 -16.97 21.53 -3.93
N ALA A 12 -17.43 22.17 -2.87
CA ALA A 12 -17.69 21.56 -1.57
C ALA A 12 -19.04 20.82 -1.51
N PHE A 13 -19.31 20.16 -0.38
CA PHE A 13 -20.59 19.48 -0.09
C PHE A 13 -21.06 18.53 -1.21
N SER A 14 -22.23 18.79 -1.79
CA SER A 14 -22.84 18.00 -2.86
C SER A 14 -22.09 18.06 -4.20
N ASN A 15 -21.15 18.99 -4.35
CA ASN A 15 -20.32 19.14 -5.55
C ASN A 15 -18.91 18.56 -5.35
N SER A 16 -18.68 17.87 -4.21
CA SER A 16 -17.38 17.28 -3.88
C SER A 16 -17.09 15.97 -4.61
N ASP A 17 -18.08 15.48 -5.37
CA ASP A 17 -17.99 14.32 -6.23
C ASP A 17 -18.65 14.56 -7.58
N ILE A 18 -18.13 13.85 -8.58
CA ILE A 18 -18.66 13.88 -9.94
C ILE A 18 -19.16 12.48 -10.25
N MET A 19 -20.46 12.35 -10.41
CA MET A 19 -21.09 11.12 -10.87
C MET A 19 -21.15 11.14 -12.39
N GLY A 20 -20.65 10.08 -13.03
CA GLY A 20 -20.63 9.97 -14.48
C GLY A 20 -20.61 8.50 -14.94
N PRO A 21 -20.91 8.25 -16.22
CA PRO A 21 -20.92 6.89 -16.75
C PRO A 21 -19.49 6.31 -16.82
N SER A 22 -19.36 5.00 -16.67
CA SER A 22 -18.09 4.27 -16.65
C SER A 22 -17.09 4.60 -17.79
N PRO A 23 -17.51 4.94 -19.03
CA PRO A 23 -16.59 5.37 -20.08
C PRO A 23 -15.77 6.62 -19.75
N LEU A 24 -16.21 7.47 -18.81
CA LEU A 24 -15.42 8.62 -18.35
C LEU A 24 -14.27 8.21 -17.42
N ASN A 25 -14.31 6.99 -16.85
CA ASN A 25 -13.29 6.49 -15.93
C ASN A 25 -12.03 5.93 -16.62
N GLN A 26 -11.98 5.90 -17.96
CA GLN A 26 -10.94 5.22 -18.75
C GLN A 26 -9.49 5.54 -18.34
N LYS A 27 -9.19 6.80 -17.97
CA LYS A 27 -7.83 7.20 -17.57
C LYS A 27 -7.42 6.60 -16.24
N ILE A 28 -8.32 6.65 -15.27
CA ILE A 28 -8.13 6.07 -13.94
C ILE A 28 -8.03 4.54 -14.08
N GLU A 29 -8.91 3.91 -14.86
CA GLU A 29 -8.85 2.48 -15.17
C GLU A 29 -7.52 2.07 -15.82
N CYS A 30 -6.99 2.88 -16.75
CA CYS A 30 -5.68 2.63 -17.36
C CYS A 30 -4.53 2.71 -16.35
N SER A 31 -4.59 3.68 -15.43
CA SER A 31 -3.64 3.80 -14.32
C SER A 31 -3.71 2.58 -13.40
N TRP A 32 -4.91 2.18 -12.97
CA TRP A 32 -5.11 0.97 -12.15
C TRP A 32 -4.65 -0.29 -12.85
N SER A 33 -4.91 -0.45 -14.15
CA SER A 33 -4.42 -1.58 -14.95
C SER A 33 -2.90 -1.63 -14.97
N THR A 34 -2.25 -0.48 -15.08
CA THR A 34 -0.78 -0.38 -15.08
C THR A 34 -0.21 -0.70 -13.70
N PHE A 35 -0.83 -0.19 -12.63
CA PHE A 35 -0.44 -0.50 -11.25
C PHE A 35 -0.58 -2.00 -10.95
N LEU A 36 -1.72 -2.58 -11.31
CA LEU A 36 -1.99 -4.02 -11.16
C LEU A 36 -0.87 -4.84 -11.82
N LYS A 37 -0.59 -4.57 -13.11
CA LYS A 37 0.38 -5.33 -13.90
C LYS A 37 1.83 -5.14 -13.44
N ARG A 38 2.18 -3.95 -12.95
CA ARG A 38 3.57 -3.62 -12.58
C ARG A 38 3.92 -3.95 -11.14
N VAL A 39 2.94 -3.97 -10.24
CA VAL A 39 3.16 -4.10 -8.80
C VAL A 39 2.39 -5.28 -8.23
N LEU A 40 1.05 -5.26 -8.36
CA LEU A 40 0.21 -6.16 -7.57
C LEU A 40 0.24 -7.62 -8.02
N ILE A 41 0.33 -7.89 -9.34
CA ILE A 41 0.32 -9.28 -9.85
C ILE A 41 1.45 -10.11 -9.22
N ARG A 42 2.66 -9.53 -9.12
CA ARG A 42 3.81 -10.21 -8.50
C ARG A 42 3.52 -10.62 -7.06
N TRP A 43 3.05 -9.67 -6.25
CA TRP A 43 2.71 -9.93 -4.85
C TRP A 43 1.56 -10.92 -4.70
N GLN A 44 0.58 -10.85 -5.61
CA GLN A 44 -0.52 -11.80 -5.63
C GLN A 44 0.00 -13.22 -5.90
N GLU A 45 0.84 -13.41 -6.91
CA GLU A 45 1.44 -14.70 -7.24
C GLU A 45 2.26 -15.27 -6.09
N GLU A 46 3.08 -14.44 -5.46
CA GLU A 46 3.93 -14.84 -4.32
C GLU A 46 3.09 -15.25 -3.10
N LEU A 47 2.14 -14.41 -2.67
CA LEU A 47 1.29 -14.71 -1.51
C LEU A 47 0.34 -15.89 -1.77
N MET A 48 -0.19 -16.03 -3.00
CA MET A 48 -0.98 -17.20 -3.38
C MET A 48 -0.13 -18.47 -3.42
N GLY A 49 1.16 -18.37 -3.78
CA GLY A 49 2.12 -19.46 -3.70
C GLY A 49 2.25 -19.99 -2.28
N LEU A 50 2.51 -19.09 -1.32
CA LEU A 50 2.59 -19.46 0.11
C LEU A 50 1.33 -20.16 0.62
N HIS A 51 0.15 -19.69 0.20
CA HIS A 51 -1.10 -20.33 0.59
C HIS A 51 -1.28 -21.70 -0.05
N ARG A 52 -1.03 -21.81 -1.37
CA ARG A 52 -1.14 -23.07 -2.12
C ARG A 52 -0.20 -24.14 -1.59
N ASP A 53 1.01 -23.75 -1.21
CA ASP A 53 2.06 -24.67 -0.79
C ASP A 53 1.95 -25.02 0.72
N GLY A 54 0.90 -24.51 1.40
CA GLY A 54 0.59 -24.84 2.80
C GLY A 54 1.41 -24.06 3.84
N TRP A 55 2.14 -23.03 3.42
CA TRP A 55 2.95 -22.18 4.31
C TRP A 55 2.16 -21.07 5.00
N TYR A 56 0.93 -20.80 4.56
CA TYR A 56 0.08 -19.76 5.14
C TYR A 56 -1.30 -20.29 5.54
N ASP A 57 -1.60 -20.17 6.84
CA ASP A 57 -2.92 -20.38 7.44
C ASP A 57 -3.56 -19.03 7.83
N ARG A 58 -4.71 -18.73 7.21
CA ARG A 58 -5.50 -17.52 7.49
C ARG A 58 -6.06 -17.45 8.91
N HIS A 59 -6.09 -18.56 9.64
CA HIS A 59 -6.58 -18.63 11.02
C HIS A 59 -5.44 -18.48 12.05
N SER A 60 -4.19 -18.70 11.64
CA SER A 60 -2.99 -18.49 12.45
C SER A 60 -2.71 -17.00 12.66
N CYS A 61 -2.64 -16.57 13.92
CA CYS A 61 -2.17 -15.21 14.26
C CYS A 61 -0.68 -15.02 13.96
N ILE A 62 0.13 -16.08 14.14
CA ILE A 62 1.56 -16.07 13.83
C ILE A 62 1.78 -15.84 12.34
N ASP A 63 1.05 -16.55 11.48
CA ASP A 63 1.21 -16.41 10.03
C ASP A 63 0.85 -14.99 9.58
N LYS A 64 -0.21 -14.39 10.17
CA LYS A 64 -0.56 -12.98 9.94
C LYS A 64 0.55 -12.02 10.40
N TRP A 65 1.13 -12.24 11.58
CA TRP A 65 2.19 -11.37 12.10
C TRP A 65 3.48 -11.50 11.29
N CYS A 66 3.89 -12.73 10.96
CA CYS A 66 5.02 -12.97 10.05
C CYS A 66 4.79 -12.31 8.68
N MET A 67 3.58 -12.42 8.12
CA MET A 67 3.22 -11.75 6.88
C MET A 67 3.35 -10.23 6.99
N VAL A 68 2.78 -9.62 8.03
CA VAL A 68 2.87 -8.17 8.22
C VAL A 68 4.32 -7.73 8.42
N PHE A 69 5.12 -8.47 9.19
CA PHE A 69 6.51 -8.13 9.44
C PHE A 69 7.38 -8.21 8.18
N VAL A 70 7.25 -9.28 7.39
CA VAL A 70 8.09 -9.54 6.22
C VAL A 70 7.58 -8.82 4.98
N TYR A 71 6.31 -8.99 4.64
CA TYR A 71 5.77 -8.59 3.33
C TYR A 71 5.28 -7.15 3.29
N LEU A 72 4.67 -6.64 4.37
CA LEU A 72 4.13 -5.27 4.36
C LEU A 72 5.19 -4.20 4.03
N PRO A 73 6.41 -4.18 4.63
CA PRO A 73 7.40 -3.17 4.28
C PRO A 73 7.87 -3.29 2.83
N LEU A 74 7.99 -4.50 2.29
CA LEU A 74 8.41 -4.72 0.90
C LEU A 74 7.32 -4.29 -0.10
N ILE A 75 6.06 -4.64 0.18
CA ILE A 75 4.91 -4.19 -0.62
C ILE A 75 4.83 -2.66 -0.59
N GLN A 76 5.00 -2.05 0.59
CA GLN A 76 4.97 -0.60 0.74
C GLN A 76 6.10 0.09 -0.02
N HIS A 77 7.30 -0.49 -0.04
CA HIS A 77 8.43 -0.03 -0.84
C HIS A 77 8.08 -0.01 -2.34
N ASP A 78 7.55 -1.12 -2.88
CA ASP A 78 7.20 -1.21 -4.30
C ASP A 78 6.07 -0.27 -4.70
N ILE A 79 5.07 -0.11 -3.84
CA ILE A 79 3.99 0.87 -4.06
C ILE A 79 4.58 2.29 -4.09
N GLY A 80 5.50 2.61 -3.18
CA GLY A 80 6.19 3.91 -3.15
C GLY A 80 7.05 4.15 -4.40
N ALA A 81 7.81 3.14 -4.83
CA ALA A 81 8.60 3.19 -6.06
C ALA A 81 7.71 3.40 -7.30
N PHE A 82 6.58 2.69 -7.38
CA PHE A 82 5.59 2.89 -8.43
C PHE A 82 5.00 4.29 -8.41
N GLN A 83 4.63 4.81 -7.23
CA GLN A 83 4.10 6.18 -7.09
C GLN A 83 5.12 7.21 -7.58
N LEU A 84 6.39 7.07 -7.19
CA LEU A 84 7.46 7.96 -7.64
C LEU A 84 7.63 7.89 -9.17
N TRP A 85 7.67 6.69 -9.73
CA TRP A 85 7.78 6.50 -11.17
C TRP A 85 6.57 7.09 -11.91
N TRP A 86 5.36 6.77 -11.46
CA TRP A 86 4.11 7.21 -12.06
C TRP A 86 3.95 8.72 -11.96
N ASN A 87 4.39 9.38 -10.89
CA ASN A 87 4.23 10.82 -10.78
C ASN A 87 5.30 11.61 -11.53
N ASN A 88 6.43 10.97 -11.87
CA ASN A 88 7.53 11.61 -12.59
C ASN A 88 7.67 11.16 -14.06
N HIS A 89 6.87 10.19 -14.53
CA HIS A 89 6.95 9.75 -15.92
C HIS A 89 6.51 10.87 -16.87
N LYS A 90 7.22 11.03 -17.98
CA LYS A 90 6.84 11.99 -19.02
C LYS A 90 5.60 11.49 -19.76
N ILE A 91 4.51 12.25 -19.69
CA ILE A 91 3.29 11.95 -20.45
C ILE A 91 3.61 12.11 -21.94
N ARG A 92 3.26 11.10 -22.75
CA ARG A 92 3.51 11.10 -24.19
C ARG A 92 2.79 12.26 -24.89
N HIS A 93 3.45 12.88 -25.86
CA HIS A 93 2.79 13.84 -26.76
C HIS A 93 1.71 13.16 -27.62
N GLN A 94 0.51 13.73 -27.60
CA GLN A 94 -0.63 13.30 -28.40
C GLN A 94 -1.19 14.50 -29.17
N ARG A 95 -1.74 14.28 -30.36
CA ARG A 95 -2.36 15.35 -31.15
C ARG A 95 -3.80 15.56 -30.69
N GLN A 96 -4.30 16.80 -30.77
CA GLN A 96 -5.71 17.14 -30.54
C GLN A 96 -6.22 16.82 -29.11
N VAL A 97 -5.38 17.00 -28.10
CA VAL A 97 -5.77 16.89 -26.69
C VAL A 97 -5.61 18.23 -25.99
N TRP A 98 -6.61 18.57 -25.18
CA TRP A 98 -6.63 19.76 -24.31
C TRP A 98 -5.79 19.60 -23.03
N LEU A 99 -5.31 18.39 -22.74
CA LEU A 99 -4.58 18.10 -21.50
C LEU A 99 -3.10 18.47 -21.63
N PRO A 100 -2.44 18.84 -20.52
CA PRO A 100 -1.00 18.99 -20.48
C PRO A 100 -0.30 17.69 -20.91
N ILE A 101 0.53 17.77 -21.96
CA ILE A 101 1.28 16.66 -22.54
C ILE A 101 2.76 16.99 -22.59
N GLY A 102 3.62 15.97 -22.60
CA GLY A 102 5.06 16.17 -22.69
C GLY A 102 5.74 16.62 -21.41
N ALA A 103 5.05 16.52 -20.27
CA ALA A 103 5.56 16.85 -18.95
C ALA A 103 5.24 15.75 -17.94
N ALA A 104 5.93 15.74 -16.81
CA ALA A 104 5.60 14.84 -15.72
C ALA A 104 4.34 15.30 -14.97
N PRO A 105 3.50 14.39 -14.44
CA PRO A 105 2.38 14.75 -13.59
C PRO A 105 2.76 15.68 -12.44
N ASN A 106 3.89 15.44 -11.78
CA ASN A 106 4.40 16.32 -10.72
C ASN A 106 4.72 17.74 -11.21
N ASP A 107 5.31 17.88 -12.40
CA ASP A 107 5.62 19.20 -12.97
C ASP A 107 4.33 19.97 -13.27
N ILE A 108 3.33 19.29 -13.84
CA ILE A 108 2.02 19.87 -14.15
C ILE A 108 1.32 20.28 -12.85
N TYR A 109 1.40 19.46 -11.81
CA TYR A 109 0.80 19.74 -10.51
C TYR A 109 1.46 20.92 -9.78
N ALA A 110 2.80 20.99 -9.81
CA ALA A 110 3.57 22.03 -9.14
C ALA A 110 3.53 23.37 -9.91
N PHE A 111 3.53 23.33 -11.24
CA PHE A 111 3.63 24.50 -12.11
C PHE A 111 2.56 24.52 -13.21
N PRO A 112 1.26 24.48 -12.87
CA PRO A 112 0.18 24.35 -13.86
C PRO A 112 0.19 25.49 -14.89
N HIS A 113 0.58 26.70 -14.48
CA HIS A 113 0.64 27.89 -15.35
C HIS A 113 1.63 27.74 -16.52
N LEU A 114 2.73 26.98 -16.35
CA LEU A 114 3.69 26.71 -17.43
C LEU A 114 3.10 25.83 -18.53
N TYR A 115 1.99 25.15 -18.24
CA TYR A 115 1.30 24.23 -19.14
C TYR A 115 -0.10 24.72 -19.52
N GLY A 116 -0.39 26.02 -19.32
CA GLY A 116 -1.69 26.62 -19.65
C GLY A 116 -2.84 26.21 -18.71
N GLY A 117 -2.52 25.63 -17.56
CA GLY A 117 -3.47 25.26 -16.52
C GLY A 117 -3.51 26.25 -15.36
N HIS A 118 -4.42 26.00 -14.42
CA HIS A 118 -4.54 26.72 -13.16
C HIS A 118 -4.43 25.75 -11.99
N GLN A 119 -4.05 26.24 -10.81
CA GLN A 119 -3.97 25.40 -9.62
C GLN A 119 -5.38 25.01 -9.15
N CYS A 120 -5.75 23.75 -9.36
CA CYS A 120 -7.04 23.18 -8.95
C CYS A 120 -6.91 22.21 -7.76
N GLY A 121 -5.68 21.94 -7.31
CA GLY A 121 -5.41 21.12 -6.14
C GLY A 121 -5.99 21.73 -4.86
N PHE A 122 -6.27 20.89 -3.88
CA PHE A 122 -6.66 21.31 -2.54
C PHE A 122 -5.77 20.62 -1.52
N THR A 123 -5.44 21.33 -0.45
CA THR A 123 -4.69 20.76 0.66
C THR A 123 -5.65 19.96 1.53
N VAL A 124 -5.35 18.69 1.75
CA VAL A 124 -6.10 17.85 2.70
C VAL A 124 -5.65 18.22 4.11
N SER A 125 -6.60 18.56 4.99
CA SER A 125 -6.28 18.87 6.38
C SER A 125 -6.21 17.62 7.27
N ASP A 126 -5.51 17.69 8.39
CA ASP A 126 -5.49 16.61 9.40
C ASP A 126 -6.91 16.30 9.92
N ARG A 127 -7.78 17.30 9.94
CA ARG A 127 -9.19 17.12 10.29
C ARG A 127 -9.92 16.26 9.27
N ASP A 128 -9.72 16.49 7.97
CA ASP A 128 -10.34 15.69 6.91
C ASP A 128 -9.84 14.24 6.98
N LEU A 129 -8.53 14.05 7.24
CA LEU A 129 -7.95 12.72 7.46
C LEU A 129 -8.55 12.02 8.68
N ALA A 130 -8.69 12.72 9.81
CA ALA A 130 -9.27 12.17 11.04
C ALA A 130 -10.76 11.81 10.88
N GLU A 131 -11.52 12.62 10.13
CA GLU A 131 -12.91 12.32 9.79
C GLU A 131 -13.02 11.07 8.91
N VAL A 132 -12.17 10.96 7.89
CA VAL A 132 -12.05 9.78 7.02
C VAL A 132 -11.71 8.54 7.83
N ALA A 133 -10.72 8.63 8.72
CA ALA A 133 -10.30 7.52 9.57
C ALA A 133 -11.43 7.04 10.46
N ARG A 134 -12.18 7.97 11.08
CA ARG A 134 -13.35 7.65 11.91
C ARG A 134 -14.47 7.01 11.10
N GLU A 135 -14.80 7.56 9.94
CA GLU A 135 -15.90 7.06 9.08
C GLU A 135 -15.62 5.67 8.51
N LYS A 136 -14.35 5.36 8.22
CA LYS A 136 -13.93 4.07 7.67
C LYS A 136 -13.38 3.11 8.70
N THR A 137 -13.45 3.46 9.98
CA THR A 137 -12.91 2.64 11.07
C THR A 137 -11.44 2.28 10.82
N LEU A 138 -10.67 3.20 10.22
CA LEU A 138 -9.24 3.02 9.98
C LEU A 138 -8.53 3.36 11.28
N ASN A 139 -8.09 2.33 11.99
CA ASN A 139 -7.19 2.51 13.12
C ASN A 139 -5.76 2.36 12.64
N TYR A 140 -5.14 3.47 12.23
CA TYR A 140 -3.77 3.50 11.71
C TYR A 140 -2.75 2.95 12.73
N GLU A 141 -3.02 3.12 14.03
CA GLU A 141 -2.17 2.59 15.10
C GLU A 141 -2.26 1.06 15.24
N GLN A 142 -3.33 0.44 14.74
CA GLN A 142 -3.57 -1.01 14.82
C GLN A 142 -3.39 -1.74 13.48
N SER A 143 -3.57 -1.06 12.34
CA SER A 143 -3.66 -1.72 11.02
C SER A 143 -2.33 -2.27 10.49
N ALA A 144 -1.20 -1.79 11.03
CA ALA A 144 0.14 -2.21 10.60
C ALA A 144 1.01 -2.79 11.74
N ARG A 145 0.51 -2.79 12.99
CA ARG A 145 1.30 -3.22 14.14
C ARG A 145 1.05 -4.69 14.45
N VAL A 146 2.11 -5.47 14.32
CA VAL A 146 2.24 -6.73 15.06
C VAL A 146 2.46 -6.40 16.55
N PRO A 147 2.16 -7.32 17.48
CA PRO A 147 2.49 -7.13 18.90
C PRO A 147 3.97 -6.75 19.08
N GLN A 148 4.27 -5.85 20.02
CA GLN A 148 5.61 -5.27 20.16
C GLN A 148 6.65 -6.30 20.58
N ASP A 149 6.25 -7.22 21.46
CA ASP A 149 7.00 -8.42 21.84
C ASP A 149 7.35 -9.27 20.61
N PHE A 150 6.37 -9.59 19.75
CA PHE A 150 6.63 -10.29 18.49
C PHE A 150 7.59 -9.51 17.59
N TYR A 151 7.39 -8.19 17.43
CA TYR A 151 8.25 -7.35 16.58
C TYR A 151 9.71 -7.37 17.04
N ASN A 152 9.93 -7.20 18.34
CA ASN A 152 11.26 -7.17 18.93
C ASN A 152 11.97 -8.52 18.74
N GLU A 153 11.26 -9.61 19.01
CA GLU A 153 11.80 -10.96 18.84
C GLU A 153 12.08 -11.29 17.37
N ALA A 154 11.16 -10.95 16.46
CA ALA A 154 11.35 -11.13 15.03
C ALA A 154 12.57 -10.36 14.52
N THR A 155 12.75 -9.11 14.97
CA THR A 155 13.90 -8.27 14.63
C THR A 155 15.21 -8.89 15.12
N ASN A 156 15.24 -9.38 16.37
CA ASN A 156 16.40 -10.05 16.95
C ASN A 156 16.73 -11.35 16.20
N PHE A 157 15.71 -12.14 15.86
CA PHE A 157 15.85 -13.38 15.10
C PHE A 157 16.43 -13.10 13.71
N THR A 158 15.89 -12.12 12.99
CA THR A 158 16.41 -11.75 11.65
C THR A 158 17.85 -11.25 11.72
N ALA A 159 18.20 -10.46 12.75
CA ALA A 159 19.55 -9.97 12.92
C ALA A 159 20.55 -11.10 13.26
N THR A 160 20.16 -12.01 14.14
CA THR A 160 21.01 -13.12 14.61
C THR A 160 21.26 -14.16 13.51
N ASN A 161 20.25 -14.42 12.68
CA ASN A 161 20.34 -15.38 11.58
C ASN A 161 20.77 -14.73 10.25
N HIS A 162 21.15 -13.44 10.27
CA HIS A 162 21.57 -12.69 9.09
C HIS A 162 20.55 -12.73 7.94
N LEU A 163 19.26 -12.68 8.28
CA LEU A 163 18.17 -12.66 7.30
C LEU A 163 18.01 -11.24 6.77
N THR A 164 18.30 -11.06 5.48
CA THR A 164 18.09 -9.80 4.78
C THR A 164 16.66 -9.76 4.23
N LEU A 165 15.87 -8.77 4.64
CA LEU A 165 14.51 -8.57 4.11
C LEU A 165 14.56 -7.86 2.75
N GLU A 166 14.59 -8.66 1.69
CA GLU A 166 14.52 -8.21 0.30
C GLU A 166 13.41 -8.97 -0.44
N ILE A 167 13.00 -8.47 -1.61
CA ILE A 167 11.99 -9.12 -2.44
C ILE A 167 12.42 -10.55 -2.84
N SER A 168 13.70 -10.74 -3.14
CA SER A 168 14.28 -12.04 -3.53
C SER A 168 14.31 -13.07 -2.39
N THR A 169 14.32 -12.61 -1.14
CA THR A 169 14.51 -13.45 0.05
C THR A 169 13.26 -13.49 0.94
N ALA A 170 12.18 -12.80 0.54
CA ALA A 170 10.98 -12.62 1.36
C ALA A 170 10.34 -13.95 1.77
N GLU A 171 10.18 -14.88 0.83
CA GLU A 171 9.62 -16.21 1.09
C GLU A 171 10.46 -16.98 2.12
N GLU A 172 11.79 -17.01 1.94
CA GLU A 172 12.69 -17.69 2.86
C GLU A 172 12.62 -17.08 4.26
N CYS A 173 12.69 -15.74 4.36
CA CYS A 173 12.58 -15.02 5.63
C CYS A 173 11.25 -15.33 6.33
N TYR A 174 10.15 -15.34 5.59
CA TYR A 174 8.83 -15.68 6.12
C TYR A 174 8.78 -17.11 6.66
N ILE A 175 9.27 -18.10 5.90
CA ILE A 175 9.26 -19.51 6.31
C ILE A 175 10.12 -19.73 7.56
N GLN A 176 11.32 -19.14 7.61
CA GLN A 176 12.21 -19.26 8.76
C GLN A 176 11.59 -18.63 10.02
N LEU A 177 11.05 -17.41 9.89
CA LEU A 177 10.40 -16.71 11.00
C LEU A 177 9.17 -17.47 11.50
N ARG A 178 8.34 -17.97 10.59
CA ARG A 178 7.18 -18.80 10.94
C ARG A 178 7.59 -20.05 11.73
N ARG A 179 8.64 -20.76 11.28
CA ARG A 179 9.13 -21.96 11.97
C ARG A 179 9.60 -21.65 13.38
N HIS A 180 10.35 -20.56 13.57
CA HIS A 180 10.80 -20.07 14.88
C HIS A 180 9.63 -19.94 15.86
N PHE A 181 8.62 -19.14 15.51
CA PHE A 181 7.48 -18.89 16.39
C PHE A 181 6.53 -20.08 16.58
N MET A 182 6.43 -20.99 15.62
CA MET A 182 5.61 -22.21 15.77
C MET A 182 6.28 -23.24 16.68
N LEU A 183 7.61 -23.38 16.61
CA LEU A 183 8.36 -24.34 17.43
C LEU A 183 8.39 -23.92 18.91
N GLU A 184 8.65 -22.65 19.20
CA GLU A 184 8.67 -22.15 20.59
C GLU A 184 7.32 -22.34 21.29
N ARG A 185 6.21 -22.08 20.60
CA ARG A 185 4.87 -22.29 21.17
C ARG A 185 4.52 -23.75 21.40
N SER A 186 5.02 -24.64 20.54
CA SER A 186 4.87 -26.08 20.73
C SER A 186 5.65 -26.54 21.97
N ALA A 187 6.88 -26.04 22.17
CA ALA A 187 7.70 -26.33 23.34
C ALA A 187 7.08 -25.79 24.64
N LEU A 188 6.49 -24.59 24.62
CA LEU A 188 5.78 -24.02 25.76
C LEU A 188 4.52 -24.81 26.14
N GLN A 189 3.75 -25.30 25.15
CA GLN A 189 2.61 -26.18 25.44
C GLN A 189 3.05 -27.50 26.06
N SER A 190 4.12 -28.12 25.56
CA SER A 190 4.66 -29.37 26.13
C SER A 190 5.20 -29.19 27.56
N SER A 191 5.72 -28.01 27.90
CA SER A 191 6.25 -27.73 29.25
C SER A 191 5.18 -27.48 30.32
N ILE A 192 3.92 -27.20 29.95
CA ILE A 192 2.81 -26.97 30.90
C ILE A 192 2.15 -28.31 31.32
N TYR A 193 2.40 -29.39 30.58
CA TYR A 193 1.87 -30.73 30.86
C TYR A 193 2.90 -31.69 31.52
N VAL A 194 3.97 -31.16 32.12
CA VAL A 194 4.96 -31.92 32.90
C VAL A 194 4.93 -31.49 34.36
#